data_AF-A0AAJ3CCE2-F1
#
_entry.id   AF-A0AAJ3CCE2-F1
#
_cell.length_a   1.000
_cell.length_b   1.000
_cell.length_c   1.000
_cell.angle_alpha   90.00
_cell.angle_beta   90.00
_cell.angle_gamma   90.00
#
_symmetry.space_group_name_H-M   'P 1'
#
loop_
_entity.id
_entity.type
_entity.pdbx_description
1 polymer ?
#
loop_
_entity_poly.entity_id
_entity_poly.type
_entity_poly.pdbx_seq_one_letter_code
_entity_poly.pdbx_strand_id
1 'polypeptide(L)'
;MQSTSQMEDRFTPATRLYVLLARDARTGVIFRRGPSKQVQLIRWDLRTDTFEHGQWFKGRIYERRCDLSPSGRLLVYFAAKHKGDFGTWTALSRPPFFTALALWPKGDAWGGGGAFEDEQTLLLNHRPQAGREPFPLPTGFGLKHGMTVRPFGQWSGGGEDEPIDSMLRQRAGWRTLDGGEGERGGLRSGVL
;
A
#
# COMPACT_ATOMS: atom_id res chain seq x y z
N MET A 1 -25.00 -17.19 -42.31
CA MET A 1 -24.11 -16.09 -41.87
C MET A 1 -24.55 -15.64 -40.48
N GLN A 2 -24.00 -16.25 -39.45
CA GLN A 2 -24.04 -15.78 -38.06
C GLN A 2 -23.03 -16.64 -37.31
N SER A 3 -22.04 -16.00 -36.67
CA SER A 3 -21.23 -16.49 -35.54
C SER A 3 -19.79 -16.00 -35.63
N THR A 4 -19.59 -14.69 -35.50
CA THR A 4 -18.26 -14.12 -35.17
C THR A 4 -18.30 -13.27 -33.90
N SER A 5 -19.49 -13.00 -33.33
CA SER A 5 -19.66 -12.12 -32.16
C SER A 5 -19.42 -12.80 -30.81
N GLN A 6 -19.42 -14.14 -30.71
CA GLN A 6 -19.27 -14.84 -29.42
C GLN A 6 -17.81 -15.14 -29.02
N MET A 7 -16.82 -14.83 -29.86
CA MET A 7 -15.41 -15.17 -29.59
C MET A 7 -14.60 -14.03 -28.95
N GLU A 8 -15.10 -12.80 -28.95
CA GLU A 8 -14.40 -11.62 -28.39
C GLU A 8 -14.60 -11.43 -26.88
N ASP A 9 -15.59 -12.09 -26.27
CA ASP A 9 -15.95 -11.88 -24.86
C ASP A 9 -15.14 -12.75 -23.87
N ARG A 10 -14.16 -13.54 -24.35
CA ARG A 10 -13.49 -14.56 -23.52
C ARG A 10 -12.27 -14.10 -22.72
N PHE A 11 -11.78 -12.86 -22.89
CA PHE A 11 -10.55 -12.41 -22.20
C PHE A 11 -10.51 -10.92 -21.84
N THR A 12 -11.64 -10.27 -21.56
CA THR A 12 -11.57 -8.89 -21.01
C THR A 12 -10.84 -8.95 -19.66
N PRO A 13 -9.65 -8.34 -19.50
CA PRO A 13 -8.88 -8.44 -18.27
C PRO A 13 -9.71 -7.89 -17.11
N ALA A 14 -9.97 -8.72 -16.11
CA ALA A 14 -10.77 -8.34 -14.95
C ALA A 14 -10.10 -7.17 -14.21
N THR A 15 -10.67 -5.98 -14.35
CA THR A 15 -10.23 -4.79 -13.63
C THR A 15 -10.67 -4.92 -12.18
N ARG A 16 -9.74 -4.73 -11.24
CA ARG A 16 -10.00 -4.72 -9.81
C ARG A 16 -9.78 -3.32 -9.27
N LEU A 17 -10.69 -2.88 -8.41
CA LEU A 17 -10.60 -1.62 -7.69
C LEU A 17 -10.31 -1.91 -6.23
N TYR A 18 -9.43 -1.12 -5.63
CA TYR A 18 -9.24 -1.05 -4.19
C TYR A 18 -9.22 0.42 -3.78
N VAL A 19 -9.94 0.76 -2.72
CA VAL A 19 -10.17 2.16 -2.33
C VAL A 19 -9.63 2.39 -0.93
N LEU A 20 -8.92 3.49 -0.74
CA LEU A 20 -8.54 4.03 0.56
C LEU A 20 -9.14 5.42 0.71
N LEU A 21 -9.79 5.68 1.84
CA LEU A 21 -10.34 6.99 2.17
C LEU A 21 -9.47 7.65 3.24
N ALA A 22 -9.27 8.96 3.12
CA ALA A 22 -8.62 9.74 4.16
C ALA A 22 -9.57 9.85 5.36
N ARG A 23 -9.04 9.61 6.56
CA ARG A 23 -9.86 9.60 7.79
C ARG A 23 -10.31 10.99 8.26
N ASP A 24 -9.54 12.03 7.94
CA ASP A 24 -9.78 13.40 8.43
C ASP A 24 -10.08 14.37 7.26
N ALA A 25 -10.26 13.87 6.03
CA ALA A 25 -10.50 14.69 4.86
C ALA A 25 -11.46 14.03 3.87
N ARG A 26 -12.15 14.85 3.07
CA ARG A 26 -13.07 14.40 2.01
C ARG A 26 -12.33 14.05 0.72
N THR A 27 -11.30 13.21 0.82
CA THR A 27 -10.51 12.73 -0.32
C THR A 27 -10.21 11.24 -0.15
N GLY A 28 -10.08 10.54 -1.26
CA GLY A 28 -9.66 9.14 -1.29
C GLY A 28 -8.76 8.86 -2.48
N VAL A 29 -8.23 7.64 -2.53
CA VAL A 29 -7.51 7.11 -3.68
C VAL A 29 -8.06 5.75 -4.09
N ILE A 30 -8.05 5.50 -5.39
CA ILE A 30 -8.47 4.25 -6.00
C ILE A 30 -7.27 3.66 -6.73
N PHE A 31 -6.92 2.43 -6.36
CA PHE A 31 -6.03 1.59 -7.14
C PHE A 31 -6.85 0.87 -8.19
N ARG A 32 -6.73 1.29 -9.45
CA ARG A 32 -7.33 0.60 -10.60
C ARG A 32 -6.32 -0.37 -11.19
N ARG A 33 -6.46 -1.65 -10.88
CA ARG A 33 -5.56 -2.71 -11.39
C ARG A 33 -6.20 -3.46 -12.55
N GLY A 34 -5.49 -3.55 -13.68
CA GLY A 34 -5.92 -4.34 -14.83
C GLY A 34 -5.16 -3.96 -16.09
N PRO A 35 -4.53 -4.92 -16.80
CA PRO A 35 -4.26 -6.33 -16.44
C PRO A 35 -3.38 -6.47 -15.17
N SER A 36 -3.13 -7.69 -14.66
CA SER A 36 -2.59 -7.96 -13.31
C SER A 36 -1.36 -7.16 -12.84
N LYS A 37 -0.53 -6.62 -13.76
CA LYS A 37 0.69 -5.83 -13.49
C LYS A 37 0.61 -4.37 -13.97
N GLN A 38 -0.60 -3.84 -14.17
CA GLN A 38 -0.82 -2.43 -14.50
C GLN A 38 -1.77 -1.85 -13.46
N VAL A 39 -1.32 -0.82 -12.77
CA VAL A 39 -2.09 -0.15 -11.72
C VAL A 39 -2.09 1.35 -11.99
N GLN A 40 -3.27 1.95 -12.10
CA GLN A 40 -3.43 3.40 -12.09
C GLN A 40 -3.80 3.84 -10.67
N LEU A 41 -3.18 4.92 -10.19
CA LEU A 41 -3.65 5.63 -9.01
C LEU A 41 -4.58 6.76 -9.43
N ILE A 42 -5.81 6.74 -8.93
CA ILE A 42 -6.82 7.76 -9.21
C ILE A 42 -7.14 8.44 -7.88
N ARG A 43 -7.12 9.76 -7.84
CA ARG A 43 -7.61 10.51 -6.68
C ARG A 43 -9.10 10.74 -6.83
N TRP A 44 -9.82 10.62 -5.72
CA TRP A 44 -11.26 10.86 -5.64
C TRP A 44 -11.52 12.02 -4.67
N ASP A 45 -12.13 13.09 -5.16
CA ASP A 45 -12.66 14.16 -4.32
C ASP A 45 -14.10 13.81 -3.92
N LEU A 46 -14.32 13.53 -2.63
CA LEU A 46 -15.63 13.13 -2.12
C LEU A 46 -16.57 14.31 -1.87
N ARG A 47 -16.12 15.56 -2.04
CA ARG A 47 -16.98 16.74 -1.95
C ARG A 47 -17.82 16.90 -3.20
N THR A 48 -17.20 16.66 -4.36
CA THR A 48 -17.79 16.88 -5.68
C THR A 48 -17.98 15.61 -6.49
N ASP A 49 -17.57 14.47 -5.93
CA ASP A 49 -17.58 13.16 -6.61
C ASP A 49 -16.79 13.18 -7.93
N THR A 50 -15.62 13.83 -7.93
CA THR A 50 -14.77 13.97 -9.11
C THR A 50 -13.52 13.09 -9.00
N PHE A 51 -13.07 12.59 -10.15
CA PHE A 51 -11.96 11.66 -10.26
C PHE A 51 -10.80 12.27 -11.05
N GLU A 52 -9.63 12.34 -10.43
CA GLU A 52 -8.39 12.77 -11.07
C GLU A 52 -7.54 11.54 -11.40
N HIS A 53 -7.43 11.24 -12.70
CA HIS A 53 -6.64 10.12 -13.21
C HIS A 53 -5.15 10.44 -13.14
N GLY A 54 -4.43 9.77 -12.24
CA GLY A 54 -3.00 9.96 -12.06
C GLY A 54 -2.14 8.89 -12.71
N GLN A 55 -1.01 8.63 -12.06
CA GLN A 55 0.10 7.88 -12.63
C GLN A 55 -0.24 6.41 -12.85
N TRP A 56 0.19 5.90 -14.01
CA TRP A 56 0.25 4.48 -14.29
C TRP A 56 1.55 3.87 -13.78
N PHE A 57 1.43 2.72 -13.13
CA PHE A 57 2.53 1.91 -12.66
C PHE A 57 2.49 0.52 -13.30
N LYS A 58 3.58 0.16 -13.98
CA LYS A 58 3.81 -1.19 -14.52
C LYS A 58 4.53 -2.05 -13.49
N GLY A 59 3.78 -2.81 -12.71
CA GLY A 59 4.22 -3.68 -11.64
C GLY A 59 3.06 -4.11 -10.74
N ARG A 60 3.35 -4.67 -9.57
CA ARG A 60 2.37 -5.00 -8.53
C ARG A 60 2.37 -3.89 -7.47
N ILE A 61 1.18 -3.45 -7.08
CA ILE A 61 0.94 -2.76 -5.80
C ILE A 61 0.21 -3.76 -4.89
N TYR A 62 0.63 -3.89 -3.64
CA TYR A 62 -0.05 -4.72 -2.64
C TYR A 62 -1.00 -3.83 -1.85
N GLU A 63 -2.22 -3.68 -2.37
CA GLU A 63 -3.16 -2.62 -1.97
C GLU A 63 -3.56 -2.71 -0.48
N ARG A 64 -3.63 -3.92 0.08
CA ARG A 64 -3.92 -4.21 1.49
C ARG A 64 -2.79 -3.84 2.47
N ARG A 65 -1.61 -3.48 1.94
CA ARG A 65 -0.43 -3.04 2.71
C ARG A 65 -0.15 -1.55 2.50
N CYS A 66 -1.11 -0.83 1.92
CA CYS A 66 -1.04 0.59 1.65
C CYS A 66 -1.96 1.35 2.61
N ASP A 67 -1.62 2.60 2.89
CA ASP A 67 -2.46 3.47 3.71
C ASP A 67 -2.37 4.92 3.23
N LEU A 68 -3.44 5.66 3.46
CA LEU A 68 -3.55 7.08 3.14
C LEU A 68 -3.46 7.88 4.43
N SER A 69 -2.60 8.91 4.45
CA SER A 69 -2.46 9.82 5.61
C SER A 69 -3.81 10.42 6.01
N PRO A 70 -3.99 10.85 7.27
CA PRO A 70 -5.26 11.40 7.74
C PRO A 70 -5.82 12.53 6.86
N SER A 71 -4.96 13.43 6.38
CA SER A 71 -5.35 14.51 5.47
C SER A 71 -5.54 14.09 4.01
N GLY A 72 -5.12 12.89 3.63
CA GLY A 72 -5.11 12.41 2.25
C GLY A 72 -3.92 12.86 1.41
N ARG A 73 -2.98 13.62 1.98
CA ARG A 73 -1.88 14.25 1.22
C ARG A 73 -0.72 13.32 0.90
N LEU A 74 -0.54 12.28 1.69
CA LEU A 74 0.51 11.28 1.54
C LEU A 74 -0.09 9.88 1.43
N LEU A 75 0.54 9.07 0.61
CA LEU A 75 0.24 7.65 0.42
C LEU A 75 1.50 6.85 0.75
N VAL A 76 1.39 5.88 1.66
CA VAL A 76 2.38 4.81 1.77
C VAL A 76 1.90 3.61 0.95
N TYR A 77 2.77 3.04 0.14
CA TYR A 77 2.42 1.88 -0.68
C TYR A 77 3.56 0.86 -0.78
N PHE A 78 3.21 -0.42 -0.86
CA PHE A 78 4.15 -1.50 -1.14
C PHE A 78 4.06 -1.94 -2.60
N ALA A 79 5.20 -1.98 -3.27
CA ALA A 79 5.29 -2.26 -4.69
C ALA A 79 6.32 -3.34 -5.02
N ALA A 80 6.11 -4.01 -6.14
CA ALA A 80 7.05 -4.96 -6.73
C ALA A 80 7.14 -4.83 -8.24
N LYS A 81 8.37 -4.82 -8.76
CA LYS A 81 8.70 -5.03 -10.17
C LYS A 81 9.49 -6.32 -10.41
N HIS A 82 10.18 -6.83 -9.39
CA HIS A 82 11.09 -7.99 -9.45
C HIS A 82 12.21 -7.85 -10.50
N LYS A 83 12.53 -6.62 -10.90
CA LYS A 83 13.57 -6.24 -11.87
C LYS A 83 14.07 -4.83 -11.53
N GLY A 84 15.30 -4.51 -11.93
CA GLY A 84 15.96 -3.23 -11.64
C GLY A 84 16.54 -3.18 -10.23
N ASP A 85 17.01 -2.00 -9.82
CA ASP A 85 17.77 -1.79 -8.58
C ASP A 85 17.00 -2.18 -7.32
N PHE A 86 15.66 -2.06 -7.35
CA PHE A 86 14.79 -2.46 -6.25
C PHE A 86 13.73 -3.45 -6.74
N GLY A 87 13.86 -4.73 -6.36
CA GLY A 87 12.89 -5.76 -6.73
C GLY A 87 11.51 -5.53 -6.11
N THR A 88 11.48 -5.21 -4.82
CA THR A 88 10.32 -4.81 -4.03
C THR A 88 10.70 -3.66 -3.10
N TRP A 89 9.75 -2.77 -2.81
CA TRP A 89 9.99 -1.60 -1.95
C TRP A 89 8.69 -1.08 -1.35
N THR A 90 8.81 -0.42 -0.20
CA THR A 90 7.76 0.49 0.31
C THR A 90 8.15 1.91 -0.02
N ALA A 91 7.20 2.73 -0.45
CA ALA A 91 7.47 4.12 -0.75
C ALA A 91 6.36 5.03 -0.23
N LEU A 92 6.75 6.27 0.00
CA LEU A 92 5.87 7.38 0.35
C LEU A 92 5.73 8.28 -0.87
N SER A 93 4.51 8.61 -1.28
CA SER A 93 4.24 9.52 -2.42
C SER A 93 3.10 10.49 -2.12
N ARG A 94 2.83 11.40 -3.07
CA ARG A 94 1.64 12.26 -3.07
C ARG A 94 0.64 11.76 -4.10
N PRO A 95 -0.61 11.46 -3.72
CA PRO A 95 -1.65 11.20 -4.71
C PRO A 95 -1.82 12.36 -5.71
N PRO A 96 -2.16 12.07 -6.97
CA PRO A 96 -2.41 10.75 -7.55
C PRO A 96 -1.15 10.10 -8.19
N PHE A 97 0.04 10.32 -7.63
CA PHE A 97 1.31 9.79 -8.16
C PHE A 97 1.92 8.70 -7.27
N PHE A 98 2.65 7.78 -7.91
CA PHE A 98 3.58 6.81 -7.32
C PHE A 98 5.03 7.30 -7.34
N THR A 99 5.29 8.56 -7.66
CA THR A 99 6.65 9.13 -7.57
C THR A 99 7.06 9.18 -6.10
N ALA A 100 8.07 8.39 -5.74
CA ALA A 100 8.52 8.22 -4.37
C ALA A 100 9.25 9.46 -3.87
N LEU A 101 8.81 9.99 -2.73
CA LEU A 101 9.51 10.98 -1.92
C LEU A 101 10.54 10.31 -1.01
N ALA A 102 10.12 9.18 -0.42
CA ALA A 102 10.95 8.28 0.37
C ALA A 102 10.71 6.86 -0.11
N LEU A 103 11.75 6.02 -0.05
CA LEU A 103 11.71 4.64 -0.54
C LEU A 103 12.57 3.74 0.35
N TRP A 104 11.99 2.63 0.80
CA TRP A 104 12.66 1.58 1.57
C TRP A 104 12.70 0.29 0.74
N PRO A 105 13.88 -0.11 0.22
CA PRO A 105 14.05 -1.38 -0.47
C PRO A 105 13.78 -2.55 0.46
N LYS A 106 13.22 -3.64 -0.08
CA LYS A 106 12.91 -4.83 0.71
C LYS A 106 13.56 -6.11 0.18
N GLY A 107 13.42 -6.39 -1.11
CA GLY A 107 14.01 -7.58 -1.75
C GLY A 107 13.14 -8.84 -1.73
N ASP A 108 12.14 -8.92 -0.86
CA ASP A 108 11.15 -10.00 -0.78
C ASP A 108 9.70 -9.45 -0.63
N ALA A 109 8.72 -10.34 -0.50
CA ALA A 109 7.31 -10.00 -0.31
C ALA A 109 6.75 -10.30 1.10
N TRP A 110 7.61 -10.57 2.10
CA TRP A 110 7.22 -10.86 3.48
C TRP A 110 7.13 -9.60 4.32
N GLY A 111 5.95 -9.08 4.57
CA GLY A 111 5.72 -7.77 5.19
C GLY A 111 5.75 -6.67 4.14
N GLY A 112 6.48 -5.59 4.40
CA GLY A 112 6.44 -4.40 3.56
C GLY A 112 5.11 -3.66 3.68
N GLY A 113 5.08 -2.43 3.17
CA GLY A 113 3.98 -1.51 3.37
C GLY A 113 4.08 -0.79 4.71
N GLY A 114 3.00 -0.11 5.06
CA GLY A 114 2.93 0.64 6.31
C GLY A 114 1.57 1.27 6.51
N ALA A 115 1.43 1.98 7.63
CA ALA A 115 0.25 2.76 7.94
C ALA A 115 0.57 4.05 8.66
N PHE A 116 -0.31 5.04 8.54
CA PHE A 116 -0.19 6.28 9.27
C PHE A 116 -0.84 6.16 10.64
N GLU A 117 -0.03 6.34 11.69
CA GLU A 117 -0.54 6.55 13.05
C GLU A 117 -1.21 7.94 13.11
N ASP A 118 -0.51 8.94 12.57
CA ASP A 118 -0.98 10.32 12.39
C ASP A 118 -0.38 10.93 11.10
N GLU A 119 -0.54 12.24 10.88
CA GLU A 119 -0.07 12.93 9.68
C GLU A 119 1.46 12.99 9.54
N GLN A 120 2.19 12.81 10.64
CA GLN A 120 3.65 12.92 10.72
C GLN A 120 4.32 11.57 11.06
N THR A 121 3.59 10.60 11.60
CA THR A 121 4.15 9.32 12.04
C THR A 121 3.75 8.18 11.10
N LEU A 122 4.74 7.63 10.41
CA LEU A 122 4.61 6.44 9.57
C LEU A 122 5.07 5.18 10.32
N LEU A 123 4.17 4.21 10.45
CA LEU A 123 4.45 2.86 10.90
C LEU A 123 4.88 2.02 9.71
N LEU A 124 6.14 1.60 9.66
CA LEU A 124 6.73 0.88 8.53
C LEU A 124 6.89 -0.61 8.84
N ASN A 125 6.31 -1.48 8.00
CA ASN A 125 6.39 -2.94 8.18
C ASN A 125 7.67 -3.51 7.54
N HIS A 126 8.82 -2.96 7.93
CA HIS A 126 10.16 -3.44 7.56
C HIS A 126 10.92 -3.87 8.80
N ARG A 127 11.85 -4.81 8.67
CA ARG A 127 12.74 -5.16 9.78
C ARG A 127 13.65 -3.96 10.07
N PRO A 128 13.63 -3.38 11.28
CA PRO A 128 14.54 -2.31 11.62
C PRO A 128 15.97 -2.83 11.63
N GLN A 129 16.91 -1.98 11.21
CA GLN A 129 18.32 -2.33 11.22
C GLN A 129 18.95 -1.99 12.58
N ALA A 130 19.73 -2.92 13.13
CA ALA A 130 20.41 -2.72 14.41
C ALA A 130 21.63 -1.79 14.27
N GLY A 131 21.87 -0.94 15.28
CA GLY A 131 23.12 -0.18 15.42
C GLY A 131 23.26 1.07 14.54
N ARG A 132 22.20 1.52 13.85
CA ARG A 132 22.16 2.75 13.03
C ARG A 132 20.74 3.31 12.90
N GLU A 133 20.52 4.25 11.98
CA GLU A 133 19.17 4.68 11.58
C GLU A 133 18.32 3.44 11.19
N PRO A 134 17.17 3.17 11.85
CA PRO A 134 16.45 1.92 11.70
C PRO A 134 15.97 1.62 10.27
N PHE A 135 15.71 2.68 9.49
CA PHE A 135 15.13 2.62 8.15
C PHE A 135 15.89 3.52 7.17
N PRO A 136 17.13 3.16 6.81
CA PRO A 136 17.94 3.99 5.95
C PRO A 136 17.30 4.13 4.56
N LEU A 137 17.42 5.32 4.00
CA LEU A 137 16.96 5.65 2.65
C LEU A 137 18.13 5.59 1.65
N PRO A 138 17.92 5.11 0.41
CA PRO A 138 18.92 5.25 -0.65
C PRO A 138 19.17 6.73 -0.97
N THR A 139 20.35 7.02 -1.54
CA THR A 139 20.74 8.37 -1.97
C THR A 139 19.69 8.99 -2.88
N GLY A 140 19.35 10.26 -2.61
CA GLY A 140 18.35 11.01 -3.38
C GLY A 140 16.92 10.89 -2.87
N PHE A 141 16.66 10.03 -1.88
CA PHE A 141 15.39 9.97 -1.17
C PHE A 141 15.48 10.67 0.18
N GLY A 142 14.38 11.26 0.63
CA GLY A 142 14.33 11.97 1.89
C GLY A 142 12.92 12.04 2.44
N LEU A 143 12.81 11.93 3.77
CA LEU A 143 11.55 12.20 4.44
C LEU A 143 11.21 13.69 4.37
N LYS A 144 9.92 13.98 4.34
CA LYS A 144 9.45 15.35 4.56
C LYS A 144 9.86 15.78 5.97
N HIS A 145 10.26 17.05 6.11
CA HIS A 145 10.59 17.62 7.42
C HIS A 145 9.48 17.37 8.45
N GLY A 146 9.88 16.96 9.65
CA GLY A 146 8.98 16.65 10.76
C GLY A 146 8.33 15.27 10.71
N MET A 147 8.54 14.47 9.66
CA MET A 147 8.05 13.08 9.67
C MET A 147 8.93 12.18 10.52
N THR A 148 8.28 11.27 11.25
CA THR A 148 8.91 10.20 12.02
C THR A 148 8.53 8.85 11.41
N VAL A 149 9.49 7.93 11.33
CA VAL A 149 9.24 6.56 10.89
C VAL A 149 9.56 5.61 12.03
N ARG A 150 8.61 4.73 12.36
CA ARG A 150 8.74 3.74 13.43
C ARG A 150 8.45 2.33 12.89
N PRO A 151 8.97 1.27 13.53
CA PRO A 151 8.51 -0.07 13.23
C PRO A 151 6.99 -0.18 13.42
N PHE A 152 6.33 -0.93 12.54
CA PHE A 152 4.90 -1.19 12.65
C PHE A 152 4.51 -1.94 13.93
N GLY A 153 5.42 -2.75 14.44
CA GLY A 153 5.27 -3.51 15.67
C GLY A 153 6.52 -4.34 15.97
N GLN A 154 6.49 -5.10 17.06
CA GLN A 154 7.63 -5.92 17.51
C GLN A 154 8.20 -6.82 16.39
N TRP A 155 7.31 -7.32 15.53
CA TRP A 155 7.65 -8.29 14.49
C TRP A 155 7.60 -7.69 13.07
N SER A 156 7.97 -6.40 12.95
CA SER A 156 7.97 -5.69 11.67
C SER A 156 8.85 -6.39 10.62
N GLY A 157 8.37 -6.39 9.37
CA GLY A 157 9.02 -7.07 8.24
C GLY A 157 8.77 -8.57 8.16
N GLY A 158 7.72 -9.05 8.85
CA GLY A 158 7.09 -10.36 8.64
C GLY A 158 5.66 -10.22 8.12
N GLY A 159 4.96 -11.34 8.01
CA GLY A 159 3.57 -11.43 7.55
C GLY A 159 3.38 -11.24 6.06
N GLU A 160 2.12 -11.23 5.63
CA GLU A 160 1.74 -10.89 4.26
C GLU A 160 0.93 -9.59 4.28
N ASP A 161 -0.38 -9.68 4.08
CA ASP A 161 -1.29 -8.53 4.22
C ASP A 161 -1.45 -8.15 5.70
N GLU A 162 -1.31 -9.14 6.58
CA GLU A 162 -1.19 -8.92 8.02
C GLU A 162 0.20 -8.41 8.41
N PRO A 163 0.28 -7.44 9.34
CA PRO A 163 -0.78 -7.01 10.27
C PRO A 163 -1.49 -5.73 9.81
N ILE A 164 -1.14 -5.22 8.63
CA ILE A 164 -1.63 -3.92 8.16
C ILE A 164 -3.12 -4.03 7.85
N ASP A 165 -3.56 -5.05 7.11
CA ASP A 165 -4.96 -5.19 6.70
C ASP A 165 -5.90 -5.28 7.90
N SER A 166 -5.61 -6.11 8.91
CA SER A 166 -6.44 -6.18 10.12
C SER A 166 -6.46 -4.87 10.90
N MET A 167 -5.31 -4.22 11.09
CA MET A 167 -5.24 -2.92 11.78
C MET A 167 -6.08 -1.86 11.06
N LEU A 168 -5.95 -1.76 9.73
CA LEU A 168 -6.71 -0.81 8.92
C LEU A 168 -8.22 -1.10 8.97
N ARG A 169 -8.64 -2.38 8.96
CA ARG A 169 -10.03 -2.78 9.15
C ARG A 169 -10.56 -2.35 10.51
N GLN A 170 -9.82 -2.62 11.58
CA GLN A 170 -10.21 -2.21 12.93
C GLN A 170 -10.33 -0.69 13.06
N ARG A 171 -9.37 0.05 12.47
CA ARG A 171 -9.42 1.51 12.40
C ARG A 171 -10.64 2.02 11.61
N ALA A 172 -11.10 1.28 10.61
CA ALA A 172 -12.33 1.56 9.87
C ALA A 172 -13.62 1.08 10.58
N GLY A 173 -13.52 0.63 11.84
CA GLY A 173 -14.66 0.24 12.67
C GLY A 173 -15.05 -1.24 12.60
N TRP A 174 -14.30 -2.06 11.85
CA TRP A 174 -14.53 -3.51 11.86
C TRP A 174 -14.11 -4.11 13.20
N ARG A 175 -14.85 -5.11 13.67
CA ARG A 175 -14.54 -5.82 14.90
C ARG A 175 -14.39 -7.30 14.60
N THR A 176 -13.35 -7.91 15.16
CA THR A 176 -13.21 -9.37 15.14
C THR A 176 -14.27 -9.96 16.05
N LEU A 177 -15.18 -10.76 15.49
CA LEU A 177 -16.21 -11.47 16.27
C LEU A 177 -15.72 -12.84 16.71
N ASP A 178 -14.91 -13.49 15.87
CA ASP A 178 -14.27 -14.77 16.13
C ASP A 178 -12.88 -14.77 15.47
N GLY A 179 -11.89 -15.33 16.18
CA GLY A 179 -10.53 -15.48 15.67
C GLY A 179 -10.37 -16.65 14.69
N GLY A 180 -11.39 -17.52 14.60
CA GLY A 180 -11.39 -18.74 13.81
C GLY A 180 -10.35 -19.77 14.29
N GLU A 181 -10.54 -21.01 13.88
CA GLU A 181 -9.56 -22.09 14.08
C GLU A 181 -8.78 -22.33 12.79
N GLY A 182 -7.44 -22.25 12.85
CA GLY A 182 -6.57 -22.46 11.70
C GLY A 182 -5.08 -22.27 12.05
N GLU A 183 -4.18 -22.88 11.27
CA GLU A 183 -2.73 -22.79 11.51
C GLU A 183 -2.22 -21.35 11.31
N ARG A 184 -1.84 -20.68 12.41
CA ARG A 184 -1.18 -19.36 12.39
C ARG A 184 0.35 -19.51 12.26
N GLY A 185 0.80 -20.31 11.28
CA GLY A 185 2.19 -20.75 11.12
C GLY A 185 3.10 -19.84 10.27
N GLY A 186 2.57 -18.75 9.71
CA GLY A 186 3.39 -17.75 9.01
C GLY A 186 4.24 -16.92 9.97
N LEU A 187 5.40 -16.43 9.51
CA LEU A 187 6.27 -15.49 10.24
C LEU A 187 5.42 -14.30 10.72
N ARG A 188 5.07 -14.28 12.00
CA ARG A 188 4.16 -13.29 12.58
C ARG A 188 4.71 -11.89 12.38
N SER A 189 3.84 -10.98 11.98
CA SER A 189 3.97 -9.55 12.19
C SER A 189 2.82 -9.21 13.14
N GLY A 190 3.12 -8.85 14.38
CA GLY A 190 2.10 -8.50 15.38
C GLY A 190 2.11 -7.00 15.63
N VAL A 191 0.92 -6.39 15.70
CA VAL A 191 0.71 -5.08 16.34
C VAL A 191 0.72 -5.32 17.85
N LEU A 192 1.37 -4.44 18.59
CA LEU A 192 1.24 -4.37 20.05
C LEU A 192 -0.15 -3.85 20.42
#